data_AF-A0A7Z9WQQ5-F1
#
_entry.id   AF-A0A7Z9WQQ5-F1
#
_cell.length_a   1.000
_cell.length_b   1.000
_cell.length_c   1.000
_cell.angle_alpha   90.00
_cell.angle_beta   90.00
_cell.angle_gamma   90.00
#
_symmetry.space_group_name_H-M   'P 1'
#
loop_
_entity.id
_entity.type
_entity.pdbx_description
1 polymer ?
#
loop_
_entity_poly.entity_id
_entity_poly.type
_entity_poly.pdbx_seq_one_letter_code
_entity_poly.pdbx_strand_id
1 'polypeptide(L)' 'MQNQQEERLRLVEEQERRIKDNLAKIKRKIVVFSGKGGVGKTTIAVNLAYALARSGNQVGLLDADITG' A
#
# COMPACT_ATOMS: atom_id res chain seq x y z
N MET A 1 16.75 -22.02 -20.27
CA MET A 1 17.16 -21.28 -19.07
C MET A 1 17.17 -19.77 -19.30
N GLN A 2 17.84 -19.24 -20.33
CA GLN A 2 17.85 -17.79 -20.64
C GLN A 2 16.43 -17.20 -20.88
N ASN A 3 15.59 -17.86 -21.69
CA ASN A 3 14.24 -17.36 -22.00
C ASN A 3 13.28 -17.26 -20.78
N GLN A 4 13.40 -18.17 -19.81
CA GLN A 4 12.58 -18.13 -18.58
C GLN A 4 12.96 -16.96 -17.68
N GLN A 5 14.23 -16.57 -17.70
CA GLN A 5 14.74 -15.47 -16.89
C GLN A 5 14.29 -14.12 -17.48
N GLU A 6 14.31 -13.99 -18.81
CA GLU A 6 13.79 -12.81 -19.52
C GLU A 6 12.28 -12.63 -19.35
N GLU A 7 11.50 -13.71 -19.44
CA GLU A 7 10.05 -13.66 -19.24
C GLU A 7 9.70 -13.19 -17.83
N ARG A 8 10.41 -13.71 -16.82
CA ARG A 8 10.24 -13.28 -15.43
C ARG A 8 10.54 -11.80 -15.24
N LEU A 9 11.59 -11.27 -15.87
CA LEU A 9 11.92 -9.85 -15.80
C LEU A 9 10.81 -8.98 -16.40
N ARG A 10 10.30 -9.34 -17.58
CA ARG A 10 9.18 -8.62 -18.21
C ARG A 10 7.93 -8.60 -17.32
N LEU A 11 7.60 -9.72 -16.69
CA LEU A 11 6.47 -9.81 -15.77
C LEU A 11 6.64 -8.87 -14.58
N VAL A 12 7.84 -8.81 -13.99
CA VAL A 12 8.13 -7.88 -12.88
C VAL A 12 7.99 -6.43 -13.32
N GLU A 13 8.58 -6.05 -14.46
CA GLU A 13 8.48 -4.69 -15.01
C GLU A 13 7.03 -4.29 -15.29
N GLU A 14 6.22 -5.21 -15.83
CA GLU A 14 4.81 -4.97 -16.08
C GLU A 14 4.03 -4.77 -14.77
N GLN A 15 4.30 -5.60 -13.75
CA GLN A 15 3.68 -5.44 -12.43
C GLN A 15 4.07 -4.11 -11.79
N GLU A 16 5.35 -3.72 -11.84
CA GLU A 16 5.81 -2.43 -11.31
C GLU A 16 5.14 -1.25 -12.01
N ARG A 17 5.03 -1.30 -13.36
CA ARG A 17 4.31 -0.28 -14.12
C ARG A 17 2.86 -0.18 -13.68
N ARG A 18 2.15 -1.32 -13.56
CA ARG A 18 0.75 -1.37 -13.12
C ARG A 18 0.58 -0.79 -11.71
N ILE A 19 1.47 -1.13 -10.79
CA ILE A 19 1.48 -0.58 -9.42
C ILE A 19 1.67 0.93 -9.46
N LYS A 20 2.66 1.42 -10.23
CA LYS A 20 2.93 2.85 -10.38
C LYS A 20 1.72 3.59 -10.93
N ASP A 21 1.11 3.09 -12.00
CA ASP A 21 -0.04 3.73 -12.65
C ASP A 21 -1.28 3.75 -11.73
N ASN A 22 -1.49 2.71 -10.93
CA ASN A 22 -2.57 2.70 -9.94
C ASN A 22 -2.31 3.65 -8.77
N LEU A 23 -1.09 3.66 -8.23
CA LEU A 23 -0.72 4.56 -7.13
C LEU A 23 -0.61 6.03 -7.56
N ALA A 24 -0.48 6.32 -8.85
CA ALA A 24 -0.50 7.68 -9.40
C ALA A 24 -1.90 8.32 -9.30
N LYS A 25 -2.97 7.51 -9.27
CA LYS A 25 -4.35 7.99 -9.09
C LYS A 25 -4.64 8.46 -7.66
N ILE A 26 -3.80 8.06 -6.70
CA ILE A 26 -3.98 8.37 -5.27
C ILE A 26 -3.27 9.69 -4.94
N LYS A 27 -4.05 10.75 -4.70
CA LYS A 27 -3.54 12.11 -4.41
C LYS A 27 -2.71 12.21 -3.14
N ARG A 28 -3.07 11.45 -2.09
CA ARG A 28 -2.43 11.50 -0.76
C ARG A 28 -2.18 10.08 -0.28
N LYS A 29 -0.95 9.79 0.13
CA LYS A 29 -0.50 8.50 0.65
C LYS A 29 0.03 8.72 2.07
N ILE A 30 -0.62 8.12 3.06
CA ILE A 30 -0.27 8.25 4.49
C ILE A 30 0.18 6.88 4.97
N VAL A 31 1.35 6.83 5.61
CA VAL A 31 1.90 5.61 6.18
C VAL A 31 1.83 5.72 7.70
N VAL A 32 1.21 4.74 8.34
CA VAL A 32 1.18 4.61 9.81
C VAL A 32 2.09 3.45 10.20
N PHE A 33 3.22 3.75 10.82
CA PHE A 33 4.23 2.76 11.22
C PHE A 33 4.50 2.82 12.72
N SER A 34 4.93 1.71 13.32
CA SER A 34 5.40 1.67 14.70
C SER A 34 6.53 0.67 14.91
N GLY A 35 7.54 1.06 15.71
CA GLY A 35 8.70 0.21 16.00
C GLY A 35 8.50 -0.85 17.10
N LYS A 36 7.29 -0.96 17.70
CA LYS A 36 6.98 -1.92 18.77
C LYS A 36 5.54 -2.45 18.62
N GLY A 37 5.31 -3.68 19.07
CA GLY A 37 3.97 -4.28 19.13
C GLY A 37 3.08 -3.63 20.19
N GLY A 38 1.76 -3.66 19.98
CA GLY A 38 0.78 -3.21 20.98
C GLY A 38 0.60 -1.69 21.15
N VAL A 39 1.32 -0.86 20.39
CA VAL A 39 1.25 0.62 20.52
C VAL A 39 0.03 1.27 19.83
N GLY A 40 -0.91 0.47 19.33
CA GLY A 40 -2.15 0.97 18.74
C GLY A 40 -2.06 1.43 17.28
N LYS A 41 -1.02 1.03 16.52
CA LYS A 41 -0.86 1.33 15.08
C LYS A 41 -2.15 1.12 14.28
N THR A 42 -2.75 -0.06 14.42
CA THR A 42 -3.99 -0.44 13.72
C THR A 42 -5.17 0.43 14.17
N THR A 43 -5.28 0.69 15.48
CA THR A 43 -6.31 1.58 16.04
C THR A 43 -6.22 2.98 15.43
N ILE A 44 -5.02 3.54 15.34
CA ILE A 44 -4.79 4.87 14.76
C ILE A 44 -5.09 4.86 13.26
N ALA A 45 -4.60 3.86 12.51
CA ALA A 45 -4.80 3.76 11.07
C ALA A 45 -6.29 3.69 10.68
N VAL A 46 -7.06 2.85 11.38
CA VAL A 46 -8.52 2.70 11.13
C VAL A 46 -9.28 3.97 11.47
N ASN A 47 -9.02 4.59 12.62
CA ASN A 47 -9.73 5.81 13.02
C ASN A 47 -9.37 7.01 12.15
N LEU A 48 -8.12 7.12 11.70
CA LEU A 48 -7.71 8.15 10.75
C LEU A 48 -8.43 7.97 9.40
N ALA A 49 -8.48 6.75 8.87
CA ALA A 49 -9.21 6.45 7.65
C ALA A 49 -10.71 6.78 7.79
N TYR A 50 -11.32 6.39 8.91
CA TYR A 50 -12.72 6.69 9.22
C TYR A 50 -12.99 8.20 9.28
N ALA A 51 -12.15 8.96 9.98
CA ALA A 51 -12.31 10.42 10.09
C ALA A 51 -12.18 11.13 8.73
N LEU A 52 -11.21 10.71 7.90
CA LEU A 52 -11.03 11.25 6.55
C LEU A 52 -12.22 10.92 5.64
N ALA A 53 -12.74 9.69 5.71
CA ALA A 53 -13.93 9.28 4.96
C ALA A 53 -15.17 10.05 5.41
N ARG A 54 -15.37 10.21 6.72
CA ARG A 54 -16.45 11.02 7.31
C ARG A 54 -16.38 12.50 6.92
N SER A 55 -15.19 12.98 6.60
CA SER A 55 -14.96 14.34 6.09
C SER A 55 -15.18 14.48 4.58
N GLY A 56 -15.73 13.45 3.92
CA GLY A 56 -16.08 13.45 2.50
C GLY A 56 -14.97 13.04 1.53
N ASN A 57 -13.84 12.52 2.02
CA ASN A 57 -12.75 12.06 1.16
C ASN A 57 -12.99 10.62 0.70
N GLN A 58 -12.56 10.30 -0.52
CA GLN A 58 -12.39 8.89 -0.93
C GLN A 58 -11.14 8.33 -0.27
N VAL A 59 -11.31 7.30 0.54
CA VAL A 59 -10.25 6.70 1.36
C VAL A 59 -10.14 5.22 1.05
N GLY A 60 -8.91 4.75 0.86
CA GLY A 60 -8.55 3.34 0.90
C GLY A 60 -7.65 3.08 2.11
N LEU A 61 -7.87 1.95 2.80
CA LEU A 61 -7.01 1.49 3.88
C LEU A 61 -6.34 0.18 3.43
N LEU A 62 -5.02 0.15 3.49
CA LEU A 62 -4.21 -1.03 3.19
C LEU A 62 -3.46 -1.40 4.47
N ASP A 63 -3.62 -2.64 4.91
CA ASP A 63 -2.74 -3.21 5.93
C ASP A 63 -1.53 -3.82 5.21
N ALA A 64 -0.37 -3.25 5.46
CA ALA A 64 0.90 -3.68 4.88
C ALA A 64 1.74 -4.30 6.00
N ASP A 65 1.26 -5.43 6.52
CA ASP A 65 2.02 -6.20 7.49
C ASP A 65 3.14 -6.93 6.75
N ILE A 66 4.36 -6.39 6.83
CA ILE A 66 5.56 -6.92 6.17
C ILE A 66 6.16 -8.08 7.00
N THR A 67 5.70 -8.25 8.24
CA THR A 67 6.18 -9.26 9.19
C THR A 67 5.01 -10.06 9.75
N GLY A 68 4.87 -11.29 9.26
CA GLY A 68 4.72 -12.40 10.21
C GLY A 68 6.03 -12.59 10.97
#